data_AF-A0A955TCN1-F1
#
_entry.id   AF-A0A955TCN1-F1
#
_cell.length_a   1.000
_cell.length_b   1.000
_cell.length_c   1.000
_cell.angle_alpha   90.00
_cell.angle_beta   90.00
_cell.angle_gamma   90.00
#
_symmetry.space_group_name_H-M   'P 1'
#
loop_
_entity.id
_entity.type
_entity.pdbx_description
1 polymer ?
#
loop_
_entity_poly.entity_id
_entity_poly.type
_entity_poly.pdbx_seq_one_letter_code
_entity_poly.pdbx_strand_id
1 'polypeptide(L)'
;YSGEDLPVKAMSNMRYASALAAYEQGGPSWWWSNPGQSAERFATAHERNESYDASSDPNAVNYAFGTLIHGVAAPHTKWSIVYDIGKREIWYGTVVSQPVKHISLENVDFSCDAPLKMLDVNAPLEGDVEESFIPYDSETNLKVLHTLCERYGMGISEDVASGVVRHLDSFECAE
;
A
#
# COMPACT_ATOMS: atom_id res chain seq x y z
N TYR A 1 11.38 9.30 17.60
CA TYR A 1 11.18 7.84 17.67
C TYR A 1 11.57 7.26 16.31
N SER A 2 12.42 6.23 16.30
CA SER A 2 12.89 5.55 15.08
C SER A 2 13.45 4.17 15.42
N GLY A 3 13.32 3.20 14.51
CA GLY A 3 13.92 1.87 14.65
C GLY A 3 13.49 1.16 15.94
N GLU A 4 14.47 0.71 16.72
CA GLU A 4 14.23 0.03 17.99
C GLU A 4 13.57 0.92 19.03
N ASP A 5 13.84 2.23 19.02
CA ASP A 5 13.31 3.21 19.98
C ASP A 5 11.84 3.62 19.71
N LEU A 6 11.13 2.92 18.82
CA LEU A 6 9.69 3.07 18.61
C LEU A 6 8.94 2.30 19.70
N PRO A 7 8.26 2.97 20.65
CA PRO A 7 7.53 2.28 21.72
C PRO A 7 6.37 1.43 21.20
N VAL A 8 5.77 1.87 20.10
CA VAL A 8 4.71 1.16 19.37
C VAL A 8 5.12 1.01 17.91
N LYS A 9 5.13 -0.23 17.42
CA LYS A 9 5.50 -0.61 16.04
C LYS A 9 4.31 -0.51 15.07
N ALA A 10 3.60 0.61 15.12
CA ALA A 10 2.49 0.92 14.23
C ALA A 10 2.55 2.39 13.77
N MET A 11 1.92 2.70 12.64
CA MET A 11 1.75 4.06 12.15
C MET A 11 0.36 4.19 11.51
N SER A 12 -0.21 5.39 11.55
CA SER A 12 -1.49 5.71 10.92
C SER A 12 -1.45 7.12 10.31
N ASN A 13 -2.57 7.62 9.78
CA ASN A 13 -2.65 8.94 9.14
C ASN A 13 -2.60 10.13 10.13
N MET A 14 -2.30 9.89 11.40
CA MET A 14 -2.08 10.94 12.40
C MET A 14 -0.61 11.02 12.81
N ARG A 15 -0.19 12.16 13.38
CA ARG A 15 1.19 12.32 13.89
C ARG A 15 1.49 11.25 14.92
N TYR A 16 2.65 10.60 14.81
CA TYR A 16 3.05 9.49 15.68
C TYR A 16 2.91 9.82 17.18
N ALA A 17 3.44 10.97 17.62
CA ALA A 17 3.34 11.38 19.02
C ALA A 17 1.89 11.54 19.51
N SER A 18 0.97 11.96 18.63
CA SER A 18 -0.46 12.06 18.95
C SER A 18 -1.12 10.69 19.01
N ALA A 19 -0.75 9.77 18.12
CA ALA A 19 -1.23 8.38 18.15
C ALA A 19 -0.77 7.66 19.42
N LEU A 20 0.51 7.81 19.76
CA LEU A 20 1.12 7.24 20.96
C LEU A 20 0.44 7.77 22.23
N ALA A 21 0.26 9.09 22.34
CA ALA A 21 -0.43 9.67 23.49
C ALA A 21 -1.89 9.18 23.60
N ALA A 22 -2.60 9.04 22.48
CA ALA A 22 -3.95 8.48 22.47
C ALA A 22 -3.96 7.01 22.90
N TYR A 23 -3.00 6.21 22.44
CA TYR A 23 -2.84 4.82 22.85
C TYR A 23 -2.58 4.70 24.36
N GLU A 24 -1.63 5.47 24.90
CA GLU A 24 -1.29 5.49 26.33
C GLU A 24 -2.46 5.95 27.23
N GLN A 25 -3.34 6.80 26.71
CA GLN A 25 -4.52 7.32 27.42
C GLN A 25 -5.77 6.43 27.26
N GLY A 26 -5.72 5.38 26.43
CA GLY A 26 -6.87 4.53 26.12
C GLY A 26 -7.88 5.16 25.17
N GLY A 27 -7.48 6.18 24.40
CA GLY A 27 -8.31 6.85 23.40
C GLY A 27 -7.87 8.28 23.09
N PRO A 28 -8.38 8.90 22.01
CA PRO A 28 -8.09 10.29 21.70
C PRO A 28 -8.72 11.22 22.74
N SER A 29 -8.01 12.31 23.11
CA SER A 29 -8.53 13.29 24.08
C SER A 29 -9.80 14.00 23.59
N TRP A 30 -9.99 14.11 22.28
CA TRP A 30 -11.19 14.69 21.66
C TRP A 30 -11.60 13.93 20.39
N TRP A 31 -12.90 13.68 20.21
CA TRP A 31 -13.41 12.90 19.07
C TRP A 31 -13.08 13.54 17.71
N TRP A 32 -13.01 14.87 17.61
CA TRP A 32 -12.66 15.57 16.36
C TRP A 32 -11.17 15.51 16.02
N SER A 33 -10.30 15.18 16.98
CA SER A 33 -8.85 15.02 16.75
C SER A 33 -8.47 13.67 16.15
N ASN A 34 -9.46 12.85 15.80
CA ASN A 34 -9.27 11.47 15.36
C ASN A 34 -9.98 11.17 14.02
N PRO A 35 -9.63 11.89 12.94
CA PRO A 35 -10.23 11.64 11.64
C PRO A 35 -9.96 10.21 11.17
N GLY A 36 -11.01 9.54 10.70
CA GLY A 36 -10.92 8.17 10.17
C GLY A 36 -10.49 7.12 11.19
N GLN A 37 -10.71 7.36 12.49
CA GLN A 37 -10.34 6.40 13.56
C GLN A 37 -8.84 6.06 13.53
N SER A 38 -8.00 7.06 13.31
CA SER A 38 -6.56 6.88 13.16
C SER A 38 -5.88 6.41 14.45
N ALA A 39 -6.41 6.78 15.62
CA ALA A 39 -5.91 6.33 16.92
C ALA A 39 -6.25 4.85 17.17
N GLU A 40 -7.49 4.43 16.86
CA GLU A 40 -7.94 3.05 17.02
C GLU A 40 -7.20 2.13 16.05
N ARG A 41 -7.06 2.54 14.77
CA ARG A 41 -6.29 1.75 13.79
C ARG A 41 -4.82 1.57 14.20
N PHE A 42 -4.22 2.59 14.81
CA PHE A 42 -2.87 2.51 15.36
C PHE A 42 -2.80 1.50 16.51
N ALA A 43 -3.72 1.59 17.47
CA ALA A 43 -3.81 0.67 18.61
C ALA A 43 -4.05 -0.78 18.15
N THR A 44 -5.03 -1.00 17.27
CA THR A 44 -5.37 -2.33 16.73
C THR A 44 -4.20 -2.93 15.94
N ALA A 45 -3.50 -2.15 15.11
CA ALA A 45 -2.32 -2.63 14.41
C ALA A 45 -1.21 -3.06 15.39
N HIS A 46 -0.99 -2.27 16.44
CA HIS A 46 -0.01 -2.61 17.47
C HIS A 46 -0.38 -3.86 18.26
N GLU A 47 -1.63 -3.96 18.73
CA GLU A 47 -2.12 -5.13 19.47
C GLU A 47 -2.00 -6.41 18.63
N ARG A 48 -2.34 -6.33 17.35
CA ARG A 48 -2.15 -7.45 16.39
C ARG A 48 -0.67 -7.80 16.22
N ASN A 49 0.22 -6.81 16.18
CA ASN A 49 1.65 -7.07 16.12
C ASN A 49 2.16 -7.82 17.36
N GLU A 50 1.81 -7.36 18.57
CA GLU A 50 2.22 -7.99 19.83
C GLU A 50 1.59 -9.37 20.03
N SER A 51 0.39 -9.59 19.48
CA SER A 51 -0.37 -10.84 19.61
C SER A 51 -0.02 -11.87 18.52
N TYR A 52 0.92 -11.58 17.63
CA TYR A 52 1.32 -12.54 16.60
C TYR A 52 2.11 -13.69 17.22
N ASP A 53 1.64 -14.91 17.00
CA ASP A 53 2.34 -16.13 17.40
C ASP A 53 2.46 -17.06 16.18
N ALA A 54 3.69 -17.30 15.75
CA ALA A 54 3.95 -18.16 14.59
C ALA A 54 3.54 -19.62 14.81
N SER A 55 3.36 -20.06 16.07
CA SER A 55 2.88 -21.40 16.37
C SER A 55 1.38 -21.58 16.14
N SER A 56 0.57 -20.54 16.37
CA SER A 56 -0.86 -20.51 16.07
C SER A 56 -1.15 -20.06 14.64
N ASP A 57 -0.35 -19.15 14.12
CA ASP A 57 -0.51 -18.49 12.83
C ASP A 57 0.74 -18.68 11.95
N PRO A 58 0.96 -19.91 11.43
CA PRO A 58 2.19 -20.24 10.69
C PRO A 58 2.32 -19.49 9.35
N ASN A 59 1.23 -18.91 8.85
CA ASN A 59 1.24 -18.04 7.68
C ASN A 59 1.16 -16.57 8.10
N ALA A 60 2.32 -15.96 8.31
CA ALA A 60 2.46 -14.55 8.69
C ALA A 60 1.81 -13.59 7.67
N VAL A 61 1.88 -13.92 6.38
CA VAL A 61 1.27 -13.10 5.31
C VAL A 61 -0.24 -13.05 5.46
N ASN A 62 -0.88 -14.21 5.65
CA ASN A 62 -2.32 -14.30 5.88
C ASN A 62 -2.72 -13.56 7.18
N TYR A 63 -1.94 -13.73 8.25
CA TYR A 63 -2.17 -12.98 9.50
C TYR A 63 -2.11 -11.46 9.27
N ALA A 64 -1.11 -10.97 8.54
CA ALA A 64 -0.97 -9.56 8.22
C ALA A 64 -2.15 -9.04 7.37
N PHE A 65 -2.60 -9.80 6.36
CA PHE A 65 -3.82 -9.44 5.62
C PHE A 65 -5.06 -9.41 6.51
N GLY A 66 -5.21 -10.37 7.42
CA GLY A 66 -6.29 -10.37 8.41
C GLY A 66 -6.29 -9.09 9.25
N THR A 67 -5.11 -8.63 9.68
CA THR A 67 -4.94 -7.33 10.36
C THR A 67 -5.41 -6.18 9.47
N LEU A 68 -4.94 -6.14 8.22
CA LEU A 68 -5.24 -5.05 7.28
C LEU A 68 -6.72 -4.98 6.90
N ILE A 69 -7.35 -6.13 6.63
CA ILE A 69 -8.71 -6.23 6.09
C ILE A 69 -9.76 -6.14 7.21
N HIS A 70 -9.52 -6.80 8.35
CA HIS A 70 -10.53 -6.91 9.41
C HIS A 70 -10.25 -5.99 10.60
N GLY A 71 -8.98 -5.64 10.84
CA GLY A 71 -8.58 -4.81 11.98
C GLY A 71 -8.52 -3.32 11.67
N VAL A 72 -7.94 -2.93 10.53
CA VAL A 72 -7.62 -1.51 10.27
C VAL A 72 -8.21 -0.92 8.98
N ALA A 73 -8.85 -1.73 8.14
CA ALA A 73 -9.49 -1.22 6.94
C ALA A 73 -10.58 -0.20 7.28
N ALA A 74 -10.72 0.80 6.41
CA ALA A 74 -11.81 1.77 6.44
C ALA A 74 -12.66 1.63 5.16
N PRO A 75 -13.88 2.20 5.10
CA PRO A 75 -14.75 2.09 3.92
C PRO A 75 -14.11 2.58 2.60
N HIS A 76 -13.08 3.42 2.69
CA HIS A 76 -12.35 3.95 1.54
C HIS A 76 -11.04 3.20 1.24
N THR A 77 -10.67 2.16 1.99
CA THR A 77 -9.52 1.32 1.68
C THR A 77 -9.73 0.65 0.32
N LYS A 78 -8.83 0.92 -0.64
CA LYS A 78 -8.92 0.36 -2.01
C LYS A 78 -8.01 -0.84 -2.25
N TRP A 79 -7.00 -1.01 -1.40
CA TRP A 79 -5.97 -2.02 -1.56
C TRP A 79 -5.28 -2.25 -0.21
N SER A 80 -4.76 -3.46 -0.04
CA SER A 80 -3.92 -3.87 1.10
C SER A 80 -2.66 -4.50 0.55
N ILE A 81 -1.53 -4.25 1.20
CA ILE A 81 -0.22 -4.77 0.80
C ILE A 81 0.47 -5.35 2.02
N VAL A 82 1.10 -6.50 1.86
CA VAL A 82 1.97 -7.13 2.84
C VAL A 82 3.33 -7.36 2.19
N TYR A 83 4.38 -6.90 2.84
CA TYR A 83 5.76 -7.14 2.42
C TYR A 83 6.32 -8.32 3.23
N ASP A 84 6.59 -9.45 2.57
CA ASP A 84 7.39 -10.52 3.17
C ASP A 84 8.86 -10.18 2.95
N ILE A 85 9.43 -9.47 3.92
CA ILE A 85 10.82 -8.97 3.85
C ILE A 85 11.80 -10.15 3.76
N GLY A 86 11.53 -11.26 4.45
CA GLY A 86 12.41 -12.43 4.49
C GLY A 86 12.53 -13.12 3.13
N LYS A 87 11.42 -13.18 2.38
CA LYS A 87 11.36 -13.75 1.03
C LYS A 87 11.51 -12.74 -0.09
N ARG A 88 11.56 -11.44 0.24
CA ARG A 88 11.57 -10.33 -0.72
C ARG A 88 10.36 -10.37 -1.65
N GLU A 89 9.19 -10.69 -1.11
CA GLU A 89 7.94 -10.75 -1.86
C GLU A 89 7.02 -9.58 -1.48
N ILE A 90 6.27 -9.07 -2.47
CA ILE A 90 5.22 -8.09 -2.26
C ILE A 90 3.89 -8.77 -2.55
N TRP A 91 3.07 -8.93 -1.52
CA TRP A 91 1.73 -9.48 -1.61
C TRP A 91 0.71 -8.35 -1.59
N TYR A 92 -0.30 -8.39 -2.44
CA TYR A 92 -1.32 -7.33 -2.48
C TYR A 92 -2.69 -7.85 -2.94
N GLY A 93 -3.73 -7.11 -2.57
CA GLY A 93 -5.10 -7.32 -3.03
C GLY A 93 -5.84 -6.00 -3.13
N THR A 94 -6.81 -5.89 -4.04
CA THR A 94 -7.62 -4.68 -4.20
C THR A 94 -9.07 -4.95 -3.88
N VAL A 95 -9.84 -3.89 -3.61
CA VAL A 95 -11.28 -4.01 -3.39
C VAL A 95 -12.01 -4.52 -4.65
N VAL A 96 -11.42 -4.31 -5.83
CA VAL A 96 -11.97 -4.75 -7.13
C VAL A 96 -11.51 -6.18 -7.46
N SER A 97 -10.27 -6.52 -7.15
CA SER A 97 -9.66 -7.82 -7.41
C SER A 97 -9.24 -8.45 -6.09
N GLN A 98 -10.17 -9.21 -5.52
CA GLN A 98 -10.09 -9.81 -4.19
C GLN A 98 -9.02 -10.91 -4.04
N PRO A 99 -8.73 -11.76 -5.06
CA PRO A 99 -7.66 -12.74 -4.91
C PRO A 99 -6.32 -12.04 -4.64
N VAL A 100 -5.57 -12.58 -3.67
CA VAL A 100 -4.25 -12.05 -3.32
C VAL A 100 -3.28 -12.41 -4.43
N LYS A 101 -2.51 -11.42 -4.86
CA LYS A 101 -1.44 -11.53 -5.85
C LYS A 101 -0.11 -11.34 -5.13
N HIS A 102 0.96 -11.90 -5.68
CA HIS A 102 2.30 -11.60 -5.21
C HIS A 102 3.31 -11.51 -6.35
N ILE A 103 4.40 -10.80 -6.06
CA ILE A 103 5.57 -10.68 -6.92
C ILE A 103 6.81 -10.95 -6.07
N SER A 104 7.77 -11.71 -6.58
CA SER A 104 9.09 -11.85 -5.99
C SER A 104 10.03 -10.82 -6.57
N LEU A 105 10.69 -10.05 -5.69
CA LEU A 105 11.73 -9.12 -6.12
C LEU A 105 13.00 -9.85 -6.59
N GLU A 106 13.14 -11.14 -6.31
CA GLU A 106 14.29 -11.93 -6.81
C GLU A 106 14.22 -12.18 -8.32
N ASN A 107 13.01 -12.15 -8.89
CA ASN A 107 12.76 -12.42 -10.31
C ASN A 107 12.65 -11.16 -11.16
N VAL A 108 12.81 -9.98 -10.56
CA VAL A 108 12.78 -8.69 -11.25
C VAL A 108 14.20 -8.21 -11.51
N ASP A 109 14.50 -7.93 -12.78
CA ASP A 109 15.76 -7.29 -13.18
C ASP A 109 15.67 -5.78 -12.91
N PHE A 110 16.44 -5.32 -11.93
CA PHE A 110 16.54 -3.90 -11.53
C PHE A 110 17.74 -3.19 -12.16
N SER A 111 18.44 -3.79 -13.14
CA SER A 111 19.51 -3.12 -13.86
C SER A 111 18.96 -1.94 -14.68
N CYS A 112 19.78 -0.90 -14.90
CA CYS A 112 19.36 0.29 -15.65
C CYS A 112 18.97 0.00 -17.10
N ASP A 113 19.48 -1.09 -17.68
CA ASP A 113 19.19 -1.51 -19.05
C ASP A 113 17.96 -2.42 -19.15
N ALA A 114 17.37 -2.81 -18.00
CA ALA A 114 16.17 -3.63 -17.96
C ALA A 114 14.96 -2.85 -18.50
N PRO A 115 14.07 -3.50 -19.28
CA PRO A 115 12.87 -2.84 -19.76
C PRO A 115 11.94 -2.49 -18.59
N LEU A 116 11.38 -1.28 -18.60
CA LEU A 116 10.30 -0.90 -17.70
C LEU A 116 9.08 -1.78 -17.95
N LYS A 117 8.46 -2.24 -16.86
CA LYS A 117 7.28 -3.09 -16.88
C LYS A 117 6.15 -2.47 -16.06
N MET A 118 4.92 -2.83 -16.40
CA MET A 118 3.71 -2.44 -15.67
C MET A 118 2.74 -3.60 -15.56
N LEU A 119 1.83 -3.51 -14.59
CA LEU A 119 0.77 -4.49 -14.35
C LEU A 119 -0.50 -3.73 -13.93
N ASP A 120 -1.65 -4.15 -14.45
CA ASP A 120 -2.94 -3.68 -13.94
C ASP A 120 -3.20 -4.31 -12.56
N VAL A 121 -3.13 -3.49 -11.52
CA VAL A 121 -3.36 -3.91 -10.13
C VAL A 121 -4.76 -4.52 -9.91
N ASN A 122 -5.73 -4.21 -10.76
CA ASN A 122 -7.09 -4.75 -10.71
C ASN A 122 -7.31 -5.94 -11.64
N ALA A 123 -6.28 -6.43 -12.33
CA ALA A 123 -6.39 -7.60 -13.19
C ALA A 123 -7.01 -8.78 -12.39
N PRO A 124 -7.89 -9.59 -12.99
CA PRO A 124 -8.53 -10.73 -12.34
C PRO A 124 -7.57 -11.93 -12.26
N LEU A 125 -6.42 -11.73 -11.61
CA LEU A 125 -5.34 -12.69 -11.42
C LEU A 125 -5.23 -13.08 -9.94
N GLU A 126 -4.60 -14.23 -9.69
CA GLU A 126 -4.38 -14.80 -8.36
C GLU A 126 -2.97 -15.42 -8.28
N GLY A 127 -2.34 -15.34 -7.10
CA GLY A 127 -1.02 -15.93 -6.86
C GLY A 127 0.10 -15.12 -7.51
N ASP A 128 1.09 -15.82 -8.04
CA ASP A 128 2.21 -15.21 -8.74
C ASP A 128 1.74 -14.53 -10.04
N VAL A 129 2.05 -13.25 -10.20
CA VAL A 129 1.66 -12.44 -11.36
C VAL A 129 2.84 -11.92 -12.18
N GLU A 130 4.05 -12.44 -11.96
CA GLU A 130 5.27 -11.99 -12.65
C GLU A 130 5.18 -12.09 -14.17
N GLU A 131 4.62 -13.19 -14.69
CA GLU A 131 4.44 -13.39 -16.13
C GLU A 131 3.36 -12.48 -16.75
N SER A 132 2.55 -11.83 -15.90
CA SER A 132 1.48 -10.93 -16.35
C SER A 132 1.94 -9.48 -16.52
N PHE A 133 3.18 -9.17 -16.17
CA PHE A 133 3.75 -7.86 -16.45
C PHE A 133 3.92 -7.65 -17.95
N ILE A 134 3.51 -6.48 -18.41
CA ILE A 134 3.66 -6.04 -19.79
C ILE A 134 4.72 -4.92 -19.86
N PRO A 135 5.30 -4.65 -21.03
CA PRO A 135 6.11 -3.44 -21.22
C PRO A 135 5.35 -2.20 -20.79
N TYR A 136 6.04 -1.27 -20.14
CA TYR A 136 5.49 0.01 -19.76
C TYR A 136 4.96 0.79 -20.99
N ASP A 137 3.78 1.38 -20.85
CA ASP A 137 3.14 2.22 -21.86
C ASP A 137 2.59 3.50 -21.24
N SER A 138 3.18 4.64 -21.59
CA SER A 138 2.79 5.97 -21.11
C SER A 138 1.35 6.32 -21.49
N GLU A 139 0.83 5.84 -22.62
CA GLU A 139 -0.57 6.09 -23.00
C GLU A 139 -1.55 5.43 -22.04
N THR A 140 -1.20 4.26 -21.52
CA THR A 140 -2.02 3.57 -20.52
C THR A 140 -2.08 4.38 -19.21
N ASN A 141 -0.96 4.94 -18.76
CA ASN A 141 -0.94 5.85 -17.60
C ASN A 141 -1.77 7.13 -17.84
N LEU A 142 -1.67 7.71 -19.03
CA LEU A 142 -2.46 8.89 -19.39
C LEU A 142 -3.98 8.58 -19.35
N LYS A 143 -4.40 7.43 -19.88
CA LYS A 143 -5.81 6.98 -19.82
C LYS A 143 -6.30 6.80 -18.38
N VAL A 144 -5.46 6.29 -17.47
CA VAL A 144 -5.80 6.18 -16.04
C VAL A 144 -5.99 7.57 -15.42
N LEU A 145 -5.13 8.54 -15.72
CA LEU A 145 -5.26 9.92 -15.25
C LEU A 145 -6.56 10.57 -15.75
N HIS A 146 -6.87 10.45 -17.04
CA HIS A 146 -8.14 10.97 -17.58
C HIS A 146 -9.34 10.33 -16.90
N THR A 147 -9.35 9.01 -16.73
CA THR A 147 -10.42 8.28 -16.05
C THR A 147 -10.64 8.80 -14.62
N LEU A 148 -9.55 9.09 -13.90
CA LEU A 148 -9.61 9.70 -12.56
C LEU A 148 -10.24 11.10 -12.63
N CYS A 149 -9.77 11.96 -13.53
CA CYS A 149 -10.25 13.32 -13.70
C CYS A 149 -11.74 13.36 -14.06
N GLU A 150 -12.18 12.55 -15.02
CA GLU A 150 -13.57 12.43 -15.41
C GLU A 150 -14.46 11.96 -14.25
N ARG A 151 -14.02 10.92 -13.52
CA ARG A 151 -14.78 10.37 -12.39
C ARG A 151 -15.04 11.39 -11.29
N TYR A 152 -14.09 12.28 -11.03
CA TYR A 152 -14.18 13.27 -9.96
C TYR A 152 -14.50 14.70 -10.46
N GLY A 153 -14.81 14.87 -11.75
CA GLY A 153 -15.11 16.18 -12.34
C GLY A 153 -13.95 17.16 -12.26
N MET A 154 -12.70 16.68 -12.27
CA MET A 154 -11.51 17.51 -12.24
C MET A 154 -11.19 17.98 -13.66
N GLY A 155 -11.29 19.28 -13.91
CA GLY A 155 -10.83 19.87 -15.17
C GLY A 155 -9.31 19.85 -15.24
N ILE A 156 -8.76 19.08 -16.17
CA ILE A 156 -7.33 19.07 -16.51
C ILE A 156 -7.19 19.35 -17.99
N SER A 157 -6.27 20.24 -18.37
CA SER A 157 -5.95 20.44 -19.79
C SER A 157 -5.06 19.29 -20.28
N GLU A 158 -5.14 19.01 -21.57
CA GLU A 158 -4.32 17.96 -22.19
C GLU A 158 -2.83 18.21 -21.98
N ASP A 159 -2.37 19.46 -22.10
CA ASP A 159 -0.97 19.83 -21.87
C ASP A 159 -0.50 19.50 -20.45
N VAL A 160 -1.36 19.68 -19.45
CA VAL A 160 -1.03 19.38 -18.06
C VAL A 160 -1.05 17.87 -17.82
N ALA A 161 -2.05 17.15 -18.34
CA ALA A 161 -2.13 15.69 -18.21
C ALA A 161 -0.92 15.01 -18.85
N SER A 162 -0.60 15.39 -20.09
CA SER A 162 0.60 14.95 -20.80
C SER A 162 1.89 15.37 -20.09
N GLY A 163 1.93 16.56 -19.47
CA GLY A 163 3.07 17.03 -18.70
C GLY A 163 3.36 16.17 -17.45
N VAL A 164 2.33 15.73 -16.73
CA VAL A 164 2.46 14.84 -15.57
C VAL A 164 3.02 13.48 -15.98
N VAL A 165 2.47 12.86 -17.04
CA VAL A 165 2.94 11.55 -17.51
C VAL A 165 4.39 11.65 -17.99
N ARG A 166 4.73 12.69 -18.76
CA ARG A 166 6.11 12.92 -19.21
C ARG A 166 7.11 13.11 -18.07
N HIS A 167 6.68 13.71 -16.96
CA HIS A 167 7.54 13.81 -15.78
C HIS A 167 7.83 12.43 -15.17
N LEU A 168 6.84 11.54 -15.10
CA LEU A 168 7.04 10.15 -14.66
C LEU A 168 7.96 9.38 -15.62
N ASP A 169 7.92 9.70 -16.90
CA ASP A 169 8.80 9.08 -17.90
C ASP A 169 10.23 9.67 -17.91
N SER A 170 10.46 10.78 -17.19
CA SER A 170 11.73 11.50 -17.19
C SER A 170 12.73 11.01 -16.13
N PHE A 171 12.33 10.07 -15.27
CA PHE A 171 13.23 9.52 -14.26
C PHE A 171 14.31 8.67 -14.92
N GLU A 172 15.55 9.07 -14.71
CA GLU A 172 16.74 8.32 -15.14
C GLU A 172 17.19 7.38 -14.02
N CYS A 173 17.87 6.30 -14.40
CA CYS A 173 18.48 5.38 -13.44
C CYS A 173 19.54 6.14 -12.62
N ALA A 174 19.55 5.96 -11.30
CA ALA A 174 20.56 6.58 -10.44
C ALA A 174 21.89 5.82 -10.54
N GLU A 175 23.00 6.55 -10.68
CA GLU A 175 24.38 6.02 -10.63
C GLU A 175 24.75 5.44 -9.26
#